data_AF-A0A1I7TCA1-F1
#
_entry.id   AF-A0A1I7TCA1-F1
#
_cell.length_a   1.000
_cell.length_b   1.000
_cell.length_c   1.000
_cell.angle_alpha   90.00
_cell.angle_beta   90.00
_cell.angle_gamma   90.00
#
_symmetry.space_group_name_H-M   'P 1'
#
loop_
_entity.id
_entity.type
_entity.pdbx_description
1 polymer ?
#
loop_
_entity_poly.entity_id
_entity_poly.type
_entity_poly.pdbx_seq_one_letter_code
_entity_poly.pdbx_strand_id
1 'polypeptide(L)'
;MVYDDVQGQQNHIFTGNQSEYITVFKPGKCNVVVYRSRFWRGSPENALITVTKEVQDACKAGILKASDYTETVEKLYGSFKDIQFLGLIAKENDVSIRSANSFGRIWGPGYWDTVKVLNLDTKEDTGKEFLLIAGYK
;
A
#
# COMPACT_ATOMS: atom_id res chain seq x y z
N MET A 1 -10.07 0.29 -1.17
CA MET A 1 -9.68 -1.08 -1.58
C MET A 1 -10.82 -2.01 -1.21
N VAL A 2 -11.23 -2.91 -2.09
CA VAL A 2 -12.28 -3.91 -1.83
C VAL A 2 -11.77 -5.28 -2.28
N TYR A 3 -11.88 -6.33 -1.45
CA TYR A 3 -11.41 -7.69 -1.74
C TYR A 3 -12.24 -8.77 -1.02
N ASP A 4 -12.45 -9.98 -1.57
CA ASP A 4 -13.40 -10.98 -1.04
C ASP A 4 -12.81 -11.95 0.01
N ASP A 5 -13.56 -12.18 1.10
CA ASP A 5 -13.54 -13.24 2.13
C ASP A 5 -12.18 -13.79 2.56
N VAL A 6 -11.32 -12.91 3.09
CA VAL A 6 -10.01 -13.29 3.64
C VAL A 6 -10.06 -13.45 5.17
N GLN A 7 -9.70 -14.64 5.65
CA GLN A 7 -9.46 -14.90 7.07
C GLN A 7 -8.03 -14.48 7.46
N GLY A 8 -7.89 -13.43 8.28
CA GLY A 8 -6.67 -13.13 9.05
C GLY A 8 -5.81 -11.93 8.59
N GLN A 9 -4.97 -11.45 9.52
CA GLN A 9 -3.98 -10.36 9.34
C GLN A 9 -2.81 -10.73 8.42
N GLN A 10 -2.57 -12.02 8.14
CA GLN A 10 -1.40 -12.45 7.35
C GLN A 10 -1.46 -12.04 5.88
N ASN A 11 -2.63 -11.62 5.39
CA ASN A 11 -2.88 -11.35 3.97
C ASN A 11 -2.97 -9.86 3.62
N HIS A 12 -2.99 -8.99 4.64
CA HIS A 12 -2.93 -7.54 4.49
C HIS A 12 -2.40 -6.89 5.77
N ILE A 13 -1.46 -5.96 5.62
CA ILE A 13 -0.88 -5.24 6.75
C ILE A 13 -0.82 -3.75 6.41
N PHE A 14 -1.22 -2.92 7.36
CA PHE A 14 -1.28 -1.46 7.22
C PHE A 14 -0.55 -0.79 8.37
N THR A 15 0.22 0.25 8.06
CA THR A 15 0.78 1.20 9.02
C THR A 15 0.36 2.60 8.63
N GLY A 16 -0.05 3.41 9.61
CA GLY A 16 -0.40 4.81 9.36
C GLY A 16 -0.74 5.59 10.63
N ASN A 17 -0.82 6.92 10.49
CA ASN A 17 -1.15 7.82 11.60
C ASN A 17 -2.67 7.95 11.75
N GLN A 18 -3.19 7.90 12.99
CA GLN A 18 -4.62 8.03 13.31
C GLN A 18 -5.27 9.34 12.82
N SER A 19 -4.46 10.35 12.50
CA SER A 19 -4.93 11.62 11.93
C SER A 19 -5.47 11.47 10.50
N GLU A 20 -5.09 10.40 9.81
CA GLU A 20 -5.69 9.92 8.55
C GLU A 20 -6.70 8.82 8.84
N TYR A 21 -7.90 8.94 8.26
CA TYR A 21 -8.97 8.00 8.54
C TYR A 21 -8.71 6.69 7.78
N ILE A 22 -8.28 5.66 8.51
CA ILE A 22 -8.20 4.27 8.03
C ILE A 22 -9.36 3.52 8.68
N THR A 23 -10.29 3.02 7.87
CA THR A 23 -11.33 2.09 8.35
C THR A 23 -11.32 0.83 7.52
N VAL A 24 -11.49 -0.29 8.21
CA VAL A 24 -11.70 -1.60 7.61
C VAL A 24 -13.10 -2.05 8.01
N PHE A 25 -13.97 -2.30 7.04
CA PHE A 25 -15.29 -2.85 7.29
C PHE A 25 -15.57 -4.02 6.34
N LYS A 26 -16.38 -4.96 6.80
CA LYS A 26 -16.68 -6.21 6.11
C LYS A 26 -18.15 -6.28 5.67
N PRO A 27 -18.57 -5.56 4.61
CA PRO A 27 -19.93 -5.68 4.11
C PRO A 27 -20.10 -7.02 3.38
N GLY A 28 -20.76 -7.98 4.04
CA GLY A 28 -20.99 -9.31 3.48
C GLY A 28 -19.69 -10.10 3.33
N LYS A 29 -19.36 -10.50 2.09
CA LYS A 29 -18.14 -11.24 1.77
C LYS A 29 -16.97 -10.34 1.38
N CYS A 30 -17.14 -9.03 1.26
CA CYS A 30 -16.04 -8.15 0.90
C CYS A 30 -15.37 -7.57 2.16
N ASN A 31 -14.07 -7.40 2.12
CA ASN A 31 -13.27 -6.55 3.00
C ASN A 31 -13.02 -5.23 2.28
N VAL A 32 -13.43 -4.13 2.90
CA VAL A 32 -13.23 -2.78 2.37
C VAL A 32 -12.27 -2.04 3.26
N VAL A 33 -11.19 -1.53 2.68
CA VAL A 33 -10.24 -0.62 3.34
C VAL A 33 -10.35 0.74 2.70
N VAL A 34 -10.69 1.74 3.50
CA VAL A 34 -10.71 3.14 3.08
C VAL A 34 -9.61 3.86 3.84
N TYR A 35 -8.72 4.52 3.10
CA TYR A 35 -7.75 5.47 3.64
C TYR A 35 -8.02 6.85 3.03
N ARG A 36 -7.71 7.91 3.79
CA ARG A 36 -7.92 9.29 3.37
C ARG A 36 -6.77 10.18 3.83
N SER A 37 -6.16 10.88 2.89
CA SER A 37 -5.33 12.05 3.15
C SER A 37 -6.15 13.33 3.22
N ARG A 38 -5.86 14.18 4.22
CA ARG A 38 -6.45 15.52 4.31
C ARG A 38 -5.63 16.56 3.55
N PHE A 39 -4.35 16.31 3.30
CA PHE A 39 -3.44 17.29 2.73
C PHE A 39 -3.21 17.09 1.24
N TRP A 40 -3.58 15.93 0.68
CA TRP A 40 -3.42 15.63 -0.74
C TRP A 40 -3.96 16.72 -1.68
N ARG A 41 -5.15 17.26 -1.39
CA ARG A 41 -5.76 18.32 -2.21
C ARG A 41 -4.93 19.60 -2.27
N GLY A 42 -4.25 19.95 -1.18
CA GLY A 42 -3.40 21.13 -1.09
C GLY A 42 -1.92 20.84 -1.32
N SER A 43 -1.57 19.58 -1.62
CA SER A 43 -0.17 19.19 -1.76
C SER A 43 0.46 19.76 -3.03
N PRO A 44 1.75 20.12 -3.00
CA PRO A 44 2.46 20.60 -4.18
C PRO A 44 2.45 19.56 -5.32
N GLU A 45 2.67 20.01 -6.56
CA GLU A 45 2.65 19.13 -7.74
C GLU A 45 3.74 18.03 -7.68
N ASN A 46 4.90 18.34 -7.12
CA ASN A 46 5.98 17.37 -6.94
C ASN A 46 5.68 16.29 -5.90
N ALA A 47 4.65 16.43 -5.05
CA ALA A 47 4.29 15.41 -4.06
C ALA A 47 3.92 14.09 -4.74
N LEU A 48 3.17 14.13 -5.84
CA LEU A 48 2.82 12.95 -6.63
C LEU A 48 4.06 12.30 -7.24
N ILE A 49 4.98 13.10 -7.76
CA ILE A 49 6.23 12.61 -8.36
C ILE A 49 7.08 11.90 -7.29
N THR A 50 7.22 12.50 -6.12
CA THR A 50 7.98 11.94 -5.01
C THR A 50 7.40 10.60 -4.55
N VAL A 51 6.11 10.54 -4.21
CA VAL A 51 5.49 9.29 -3.73
C VAL A 51 5.51 8.20 -4.81
N THR A 52 5.30 8.56 -6.08
CA THR A 52 5.38 7.61 -7.19
C THR A 52 6.78 7.01 -7.30
N LYS A 53 7.82 7.87 -7.23
CA LYS A 53 9.20 7.43 -7.30
C LYS A 53 9.58 6.53 -6.12
N GLU A 54 9.20 6.90 -4.90
CA GLU A 54 9.48 6.10 -3.71
C GLU A 54 8.81 4.72 -3.77
N VAL A 55 7.55 4.64 -4.20
CA VAL A 55 6.86 3.36 -4.42
C VAL A 55 7.58 2.55 -5.50
N GLN A 56 7.89 3.14 -6.66
CA GLN A 56 8.54 2.42 -7.76
C GLN A 56 9.93 1.93 -7.39
N ASP A 57 10.70 2.71 -6.64
CA ASP A 57 12.03 2.32 -6.19
C ASP A 57 11.97 1.18 -5.16
N ALA A 58 10.99 1.20 -4.25
CA ALA A 58 10.70 0.07 -3.36
C ALA A 58 10.25 -1.19 -4.13
N CYS A 59 9.39 -1.02 -5.14
CA CYS A 59 8.92 -2.13 -5.99
C CYS A 59 10.06 -2.77 -6.80
N LYS A 60 11.00 -1.97 -7.32
CA LYS A 60 12.20 -2.47 -8.01
C LYS A 60 13.13 -3.25 -7.08
N ALA A 61 13.27 -2.79 -5.83
CA ALA A 61 14.10 -3.48 -4.83
C ALA A 61 13.50 -4.83 -4.41
N GLY A 62 12.16 -4.93 -4.43
CA GLY A 62 11.45 -6.11 -3.94
C GLY A 62 11.39 -6.16 -2.41
N ILE A 63 10.61 -7.10 -1.89
CA ILE A 63 10.58 -7.43 -0.46
C ILE A 63 11.03 -8.87 -0.25
N LEU A 64 11.69 -9.14 0.87
CA LEU A 64 12.14 -10.50 1.16
C LEU A 64 10.99 -11.37 1.65
N LYS A 65 11.00 -12.64 1.27
CA LYS A 65 10.07 -13.65 1.75
C LYS A 65 10.15 -13.72 3.28
N ALA A 66 8.99 -13.65 3.92
CA ALA A 66 8.86 -13.76 5.36
C ALA A 66 7.58 -14.55 5.70
N SER A 67 7.52 -15.10 6.91
CA SER A 67 6.29 -15.70 7.45
C SER A 67 5.24 -14.64 7.83
N ASP A 68 5.70 -13.43 8.15
CA ASP A 68 4.90 -12.24 8.46
C ASP A 68 5.62 -11.01 7.88
N TYR A 69 4.87 -10.09 7.28
CA TYR A 69 5.41 -8.89 6.64
C TYR A 69 5.28 -7.63 7.50
N THR A 70 4.87 -7.74 8.77
CA THR A 70 4.59 -6.57 9.63
C THR A 70 5.81 -5.68 9.79
N GLU A 71 6.94 -6.24 10.19
CA GLU A 71 8.20 -5.49 10.27
C GLU A 71 8.66 -4.95 8.91
N THR A 72 8.31 -5.63 7.82
CA THR A 72 8.66 -5.18 6.46
C THR A 72 7.90 -3.91 6.11
N VAL A 73 6.59 -3.87 6.41
CA VAL A 73 5.77 -2.67 6.23
C VAL A 73 6.26 -1.53 7.12
N GLU A 74 6.62 -1.79 8.38
CA GLU A 74 7.13 -0.76 9.28
C GLU A 74 8.48 -0.18 8.81
N LYS A 75 9.41 -1.03 8.37
CA LYS A 75 10.71 -0.61 7.83
C LYS A 75 10.54 0.18 6.53
N LEU A 76 9.67 -0.27 5.64
CA LEU A 76 9.32 0.48 4.42
C LEU A 76 8.67 1.81 4.78
N TYR A 77 7.73 1.85 5.72
CA TYR A 77 7.07 3.09 6.11
C TYR A 77 8.09 4.16 6.56
N GLY A 78 9.10 3.75 7.33
CA GLY A 78 10.18 4.64 7.75
C GLY A 78 11.11 5.15 6.63
N SER A 79 11.12 4.53 5.45
CA SER A 79 11.95 4.96 4.32
C SER A 79 11.26 5.98 3.40
N PHE A 80 9.96 6.22 3.56
CA PHE A 80 9.18 7.16 2.77
C PHE A 80 9.08 8.50 3.51
N LYS A 81 9.12 9.62 2.78
CA LYS A 81 9.21 10.94 3.42
C LYS A 81 7.87 11.53 3.85
N ASP A 82 6.91 11.56 2.94
CA ASP A 82 5.68 12.35 3.09
C ASP A 82 4.43 11.47 3.01
N ILE A 83 4.49 10.26 3.57
CA ILE A 83 3.35 9.36 3.65
C ILE A 83 2.79 9.32 5.07
N GLN A 84 1.49 9.07 5.18
CA GLN A 84 0.84 8.74 6.46
C GLN A 84 0.08 7.41 6.41
N PHE A 85 0.18 6.70 5.29
CA PHE A 85 -0.34 5.36 5.13
C PHE A 85 0.59 4.53 4.25
N LEU A 86 0.90 3.31 4.67
CA LEU A 86 1.50 2.29 3.83
C LEU A 86 0.76 0.96 4.03
N GLY A 87 0.44 0.31 2.92
CA GLY A 87 -0.24 -0.99 2.93
C GLY A 87 0.43 -1.99 2.00
N LEU A 88 0.48 -3.24 2.45
CA LEU A 88 0.73 -4.40 1.60
C LEU A 88 -0.52 -5.26 1.54
N ILE A 89 -0.94 -5.64 0.33
CA ILE A 89 -2.01 -6.61 0.12
C ILE A 89 -1.57 -7.65 -0.90
N ALA A 90 -1.70 -8.94 -0.56
CA ALA A 90 -1.32 -10.00 -1.49
C ALA A 90 -2.14 -9.90 -2.79
N LYS A 91 -1.47 -9.97 -3.94
CA LYS A 91 -2.09 -9.74 -5.25
C LYS A 91 -3.12 -10.82 -5.61
N GLU A 92 -2.94 -12.04 -5.09
CA GLU A 92 -3.87 -13.17 -5.22
C GLU A 92 -5.27 -12.91 -4.65
N ASN A 93 -5.45 -11.83 -3.86
CA ASN A 93 -6.76 -11.40 -3.38
C ASN A 93 -7.56 -10.60 -4.43
N ASP A 94 -7.00 -10.39 -5.64
CA ASP A 94 -7.64 -9.72 -6.78
C ASP A 94 -8.34 -8.39 -6.42
N VAL A 95 -7.65 -7.57 -5.64
CA VAL A 95 -8.26 -6.38 -5.03
C VAL A 95 -8.55 -5.29 -6.07
N SER A 96 -9.67 -4.59 -5.88
CA SER A 96 -9.96 -3.38 -6.65
C SER A 96 -9.53 -2.12 -5.89
N ILE A 97 -8.66 -1.31 -6.50
CA ILE A 97 -8.25 0.00 -5.98
C ILE A 97 -8.98 1.09 -6.76
N ARG A 98 -9.68 1.96 -6.03
CA ARG A 98 -10.46 3.06 -6.58
C ARG A 98 -10.12 4.35 -5.83
N SER A 99 -9.96 5.41 -6.60
CA SER A 99 -9.83 6.78 -6.11
C SER A 99 -11.20 7.44 -6.03
N ALA A 100 -11.41 8.25 -5.00
CA ALA A 100 -12.58 9.12 -4.87
C ALA A 100 -12.12 10.55 -4.60
N ASN A 101 -12.79 11.54 -5.21
CA ASN A 101 -12.55 12.97 -4.99
C ASN A 101 -11.08 13.44 -5.16
N SER A 102 -10.29 12.76 -6.01
CA SER A 102 -8.90 13.13 -6.30
C SER A 102 -8.79 13.82 -7.66
N PHE A 103 -9.28 15.06 -7.73
CA PHE A 103 -9.30 15.86 -8.96
C PHE A 103 -7.88 16.10 -9.49
N GLY A 104 -7.65 15.81 -10.78
CA GLY A 104 -6.34 15.95 -11.44
C GLY A 104 -5.30 14.88 -11.05
N ARG A 105 -5.62 13.98 -10.10
CA ARG A 105 -4.71 12.94 -9.59
C ARG A 105 -5.46 11.62 -9.46
N ILE A 106 -5.66 10.95 -10.60
CA ILE A 106 -6.56 9.81 -10.78
C ILE A 106 -6.25 8.61 -9.87
N TRP A 107 -5.01 8.46 -9.41
CA TRP A 107 -4.56 7.34 -8.58
C TRP A 107 -5.03 7.42 -7.12
N GLY A 108 -5.59 8.55 -6.69
CA GLY A 108 -6.02 8.75 -5.31
C GLY A 108 -5.04 9.61 -4.52
N PRO A 109 -5.20 9.69 -3.20
CA PRO A 109 -4.28 10.42 -2.33
C PRO A 109 -2.96 9.68 -2.13
N GLY A 110 -2.20 9.48 -3.21
CA GLY A 110 -0.94 8.75 -3.21
C GLY A 110 -0.71 7.96 -4.49
N TYR A 111 -0.03 6.82 -4.37
CA TYR A 111 0.30 5.93 -5.48
C TYR A 111 0.38 4.48 -5.02
N TRP A 112 0.27 3.54 -5.95
CA TRP A 112 0.45 2.12 -5.68
C TRP A 112 1.04 1.40 -6.88
N ASP A 113 1.76 0.32 -6.62
CA ASP A 113 2.33 -0.55 -7.64
C ASP A 113 2.53 -1.97 -7.10
N THR A 114 2.92 -2.90 -7.95
CA THR A 114 3.20 -4.29 -7.58
C THR A 114 4.64 -4.44 -7.11
N VAL A 115 4.85 -5.03 -5.94
CA VAL A 115 6.17 -5.41 -5.43
C VAL A 115 6.30 -6.93 -5.42
N LYS A 116 7.44 -7.41 -5.89
CA LYS A 116 7.78 -8.83 -5.94
C LYS A 116 8.36 -9.29 -4.61
N VAL A 117 8.05 -10.54 -4.25
CA VAL A 117 8.65 -11.22 -3.10
C VAL A 117 9.86 -12.03 -3.60
N LEU A 118 11.01 -11.78 -2.97
CA LEU A 118 12.28 -12.41 -3.31
C LEU A 118 12.69 -13.43 -2.24
N ASN A 119 13.36 -14.52 -2.65
CA ASN A 119 13.96 -15.45 -1.72
C ASN A 119 15.05 -14.76 -0.88
N LEU A 120 15.12 -15.12 0.41
CA LEU A 120 16.09 -14.56 1.35
C LEU A 120 17.53 -14.76 0.89
N ASP A 121 17.86 -15.99 0.48
CA ASP A 121 19.22 -16.41 0.18
C ASP A 121 19.62 -16.11 -1.27
N THR A 122 18.75 -16.41 -2.23
CA THR A 122 19.08 -16.31 -3.67
C THR A 122 18.70 -14.98 -4.31
N LYS A 123 17.87 -14.17 -3.65
CA LYS A 123 17.22 -12.95 -4.20
C LYS A 123 16.39 -13.20 -5.46
N GLU A 124 16.13 -14.46 -5.80
CA GLU A 124 15.29 -14.82 -6.94
C GLU A 124 13.81 -14.56 -6.64
N ASP A 125 13.05 -14.26 -7.69
CA ASP A 125 11.60 -14.08 -7.64
C ASP A 125 10.91 -15.37 -7.18
N THR A 126 10.05 -15.26 -6.16
CA THR A 126 9.29 -16.38 -5.63
C THR A 126 7.97 -16.62 -6.38
N GLY A 127 7.59 -15.71 -7.28
CA GLY A 127 6.29 -15.66 -7.93
C GLY A 127 5.18 -15.04 -7.07
N LYS A 128 5.42 -14.81 -5.76
CA LYS A 128 4.48 -14.09 -4.90
C LYS A 128 4.63 -12.59 -5.08
N GLU A 129 3.50 -11.90 -5.18
CA GLU A 129 3.44 -10.45 -5.37
C GLU A 129 2.49 -9.79 -4.37
N PHE A 130 2.82 -8.57 -3.97
CA PHE A 130 1.94 -7.70 -3.18
C PHE A 130 1.67 -6.40 -3.92
N LEU A 131 0.52 -5.80 -3.68
CA LEU A 131 0.25 -4.41 -3.99
C LEU A 131 0.80 -3.57 -2.83
N LEU A 132 1.77 -2.71 -3.13
CA LEU A 132 2.33 -1.72 -2.23
C LEU A 132 1.60 -0.40 -2.45
N ILE A 133 0.95 0.10 -1.40
CA ILE A 133 0.06 1.26 -1.50
C ILE A 133 0.56 2.32 -0.52
N ALA A 134 0.95 3.48 -1.03
CA ALA A 134 1.41 4.60 -0.24
C ALA A 134 0.40 5.74 -0.30
N GLY A 135 -0.07 6.18 0.87
CA GLY A 135 -0.95 7.35 1.02
C GLY A 135 -0.15 8.57 1.46
N TYR A 136 -0.26 9.66 0.69
CA TYR A 136 0.40 10.93 1.02
C TYR A 136 -0.18 11.53 2.29
N LYS A 137 0.66 12.21 3.06
CA LYS A 137 0.32 12.90 4.32
C LYS A 137 -0.92 13.77 4.26
#